data_AF-A0A7H8YTI8-F1
#
_entry.id   AF-A0A7H8YTI8-F1
#
_cell.length_a   1.000
_cell.length_b   1.000
_cell.length_c   1.000
_cell.angle_alpha   90.00
_cell.angle_beta   90.00
_cell.angle_gamma   90.00
#
_symmetry.space_group_name_H-M   'P 1'
#
loop_
_entity.id
_entity.type
_entity.pdbx_description
1 polymer ?
#
loop_
_entity_poly.entity_id
_entity_poly.type
_entity_poly.pdbx_seq_one_letter_code
_entity_poly.pdbx_strand_id
1 'polypeptide(L)'
;MKYFLLSFLLFSLYPVTAQENDSIPQTTLDSIANALQGSHPSEADLSGKQYKINDNLTYVYQKPRFVDIFNKIPRNIGKSAVEMASKPNYPYGLAAIGATAALIPADPWLIRESRNLGENLGLNEAHTYKKLGFLKIIPADVNSAMYFIGNGTTFIIISGGMATYGLITGDYRAKSTAMQILESIIVSGAFVQPIKRLTGRESPFITADDGRWHSQWTFAPSFKAYQEDTPMYDAMPSGHLTTAMSALTVIAENYPDYKWIKPVGYTALGLMCYEMMQSKVHWASDYPIALFVGYITGKTIANRRITKIKKEDTFLVNKVKYNWEFCTSNTWEGYQLLGVNIKFK
;
A
#
# COMPACT_ATOMS: atom_id res chain seq x y z
N MET A 1 -26.66 -29.60 -10.80
CA MET A 1 -27.19 -28.73 -11.88
C MET A 1 -27.62 -27.43 -11.22
N LYS A 2 -26.79 -26.38 -11.25
CA LYS A 2 -26.61 -25.38 -12.33
C LYS A 2 -27.53 -24.16 -12.08
N TYR A 3 -26.87 -23.08 -11.62
CA TYR A 3 -27.24 -21.67 -11.69
C TYR A 3 -28.44 -21.16 -10.86
N PHE A 4 -28.16 -20.69 -9.64
CA PHE A 4 -28.97 -19.67 -8.97
C PHE A 4 -28.07 -18.82 -8.05
N LEU A 5 -27.18 -18.03 -8.65
CA LEU A 5 -26.40 -16.98 -7.97
C LEU A 5 -25.68 -16.15 -9.05
N LEU A 6 -26.48 -15.48 -9.87
CA LEU A 6 -26.00 -14.48 -10.82
C LEU A 6 -27.01 -13.33 -10.94
N SER A 7 -27.33 -12.67 -9.82
CA SER A 7 -28.09 -11.42 -9.84
C SER A 7 -27.84 -10.57 -8.58
N PHE A 8 -26.59 -10.22 -8.29
CA PHE A 8 -26.29 -9.12 -7.33
C PHE A 8 -25.01 -8.36 -7.70
N LEU A 9 -24.71 -8.25 -8.99
CA LEU A 9 -23.57 -7.48 -9.52
C LEU A 9 -24.01 -6.38 -10.49
N LEU A 10 -25.15 -5.76 -10.21
CA LEU A 10 -25.60 -4.52 -10.83
C LEU A 10 -26.28 -3.66 -9.76
N PHE A 11 -25.48 -2.97 -8.94
CA PHE A 11 -25.92 -1.71 -8.37
C PHE A 11 -24.94 -0.63 -8.83
N SER A 12 -25.43 0.09 -9.83
CA SER A 12 -24.99 1.41 -10.26
C SER A 12 -24.80 2.35 -9.06
N LEU A 13 -23.65 3.03 -9.04
CA LEU A 13 -23.43 4.23 -8.26
C LEU A 13 -24.47 5.28 -8.69
N TYR A 14 -25.44 5.56 -7.82
CA TYR A 14 -26.24 6.78 -7.84
C TYR A 14 -25.98 7.56 -6.54
N PRO A 15 -26.04 8.90 -6.57
CA PRO A 15 -25.60 9.74 -5.47
C PRO A 15 -26.64 9.69 -4.34
N VAL A 16 -26.18 9.33 -3.14
CA VAL A 16 -27.00 9.47 -1.93
C VAL A 16 -27.08 10.96 -1.60
N THR A 17 -28.31 11.46 -1.64
CA THR A 17 -28.73 12.76 -1.12
C THR A 17 -28.38 12.87 0.37
N ALA A 18 -27.74 13.98 0.73
CA ALA A 18 -27.47 14.33 2.12
C ALA A 18 -28.77 14.43 2.93
N GLN A 19 -28.84 13.69 4.04
CA GLN A 19 -29.77 13.96 5.12
C GLN A 19 -28.96 14.29 6.37
N GLU A 20 -29.31 15.43 6.95
CA GLU A 20 -28.73 16.06 8.12
C GLU A 20 -29.16 15.31 9.39
N ASN A 21 -28.21 15.19 10.34
CA ASN A 21 -28.34 14.62 11.69
C ASN A 21 -28.67 13.14 11.81
N ASP A 22 -27.66 12.32 12.08
CA ASP A 22 -27.82 11.11 12.89
C ASP A 22 -26.52 10.78 13.64
N SER A 23 -26.60 10.76 14.96
CA SER A 23 -25.56 10.30 15.86
C SER A 23 -25.22 8.84 15.58
N ILE A 24 -23.93 8.51 15.52
CA ILE A 24 -23.47 7.13 15.29
C ILE A 24 -24.04 6.21 16.39
N PRO A 25 -24.74 5.10 16.04
CA PRO A 25 -25.27 4.17 17.03
C PRO A 25 -24.16 3.60 17.91
N GLN A 26 -24.39 3.50 19.22
CA GLN A 26 -23.41 3.01 20.20
C GLN A 26 -22.89 1.60 19.85
N THR A 27 -23.74 0.76 19.26
CA THR A 27 -23.40 -0.60 18.80
C THR A 27 -22.33 -0.62 17.70
N THR A 28 -22.31 0.40 16.83
CA THR A 28 -21.25 0.58 15.82
C THR A 28 -19.93 1.00 16.46
N LEU A 29 -19.95 1.86 17.48
CA LEU A 29 -18.77 2.24 18.25
C LEU A 29 -18.21 1.06 19.04
N ASP A 30 -19.07 0.23 19.63
CA ASP A 30 -18.68 -0.97 20.38
C ASP A 30 -18.11 -2.06 19.45
N SER A 31 -18.62 -2.18 18.22
CA SER A 31 -18.06 -3.07 17.20
C SER A 31 -16.68 -2.60 16.72
N ILE A 32 -16.49 -1.29 16.56
CA ILE A 32 -15.19 -0.68 16.23
C ILE A 32 -14.20 -0.85 17.39
N ALA A 33 -14.62 -0.63 18.63
CA ALA A 33 -13.80 -0.81 19.82
C ALA A 33 -13.36 -2.28 20.00
N ASN A 34 -14.28 -3.23 19.80
CA ASN A 34 -13.97 -4.67 19.82
C ASN A 34 -13.11 -5.11 18.62
N ALA A 35 -13.21 -4.45 17.47
CA ALA A 35 -12.32 -4.69 16.33
C ALA A 35 -10.88 -4.16 16.58
N LEU A 36 -10.74 -3.12 17.40
CA LEU A 36 -9.47 -2.52 17.82
C LEU A 36 -8.80 -3.28 18.97
N GLN A 37 -9.58 -3.87 19.89
CA GLN A 37 -9.05 -4.78 20.91
C GLN A 37 -8.78 -6.16 20.32
N GLY A 38 -7.51 -6.58 20.34
CA GLY A 38 -7.08 -7.87 19.81
C GLY A 38 -7.72 -9.03 20.57
N SER A 39 -8.59 -9.79 19.92
CA SER A 39 -9.03 -11.10 20.40
C SER A 39 -7.86 -12.08 20.45
N HIS A 40 -7.57 -12.64 21.63
CA HIS A 40 -6.70 -13.81 21.77
C HIS A 40 -7.35 -15.03 21.09
N PRO A 41 -6.61 -15.84 20.31
CA PRO A 41 -7.18 -17.01 19.65
C PRO A 41 -7.40 -18.17 20.65
N SER A 42 -8.56 -18.84 20.55
CA SER A 42 -8.91 -20.04 21.32
C SER A 42 -8.25 -21.30 20.73
N GLU A 43 -8.11 -22.35 21.54
CA GLU A 43 -7.38 -23.60 21.23
C GLU A 43 -7.86 -24.37 19.98
N ALA A 44 -9.03 -24.05 19.41
CA ALA A 44 -9.50 -24.60 18.14
C ALA A 44 -8.69 -24.11 16.90
N ASP A 45 -7.81 -23.12 17.08
CA ASP A 45 -7.02 -22.47 16.03
C ASP A 45 -5.70 -23.22 15.68
N LEU A 46 -5.51 -24.46 16.15
CA LEU A 46 -4.29 -25.25 15.94
C LEU A 46 -4.28 -26.11 14.64
N SER A 47 -5.31 -25.99 13.77
CA SER A 47 -5.41 -26.76 12.51
C SER A 47 -4.69 -26.14 11.29
N GLY A 48 -3.85 -25.12 11.53
CA GLY A 48 -3.14 -24.40 10.47
C GLY A 48 -2.02 -25.21 9.80
N LYS A 49 -1.76 -24.93 8.51
CA LYS A 49 -0.59 -25.48 7.81
C LYS A 49 0.65 -24.68 8.17
N GLN A 50 1.75 -25.38 8.47
CA GLN A 50 3.03 -24.79 8.84
C GLN A 50 3.99 -24.75 7.64
N TYR A 51 4.75 -23.66 7.55
CA TYR A 51 5.71 -23.41 6.47
C TYR A 51 7.02 -22.93 7.10
N LYS A 52 8.08 -23.75 7.02
CA LYS A 52 9.41 -23.38 7.53
C LYS A 52 10.01 -22.29 6.64
N ILE A 53 10.34 -21.14 7.20
CA ILE A 53 10.96 -20.02 6.49
C ILE A 53 12.48 -20.10 6.59
N ASN A 54 12.99 -20.36 7.78
CA ASN A 54 14.39 -20.65 8.07
C ASN A 54 14.46 -21.49 9.36
N ASP A 55 15.66 -21.77 9.86
CA ASP A 55 15.84 -22.63 11.03
C ASP A 55 15.18 -22.10 12.30
N ASN A 56 14.98 -20.78 12.39
CA ASN A 56 14.46 -20.11 13.58
C ASN A 56 13.06 -19.50 13.38
N LEU A 57 12.42 -19.70 12.21
CA LEU A 57 11.15 -19.05 11.87
C LEU A 57 10.24 -19.98 11.07
N THR A 58 9.03 -20.19 11.58
CA THR A 58 7.96 -20.94 10.93
C THR A 58 6.71 -20.09 10.83
N TYR A 59 6.07 -20.09 9.66
CA TYR A 59 4.80 -19.40 9.43
C TYR A 59 3.66 -20.40 9.51
N VAL A 60 2.60 -20.04 10.22
CA VAL A 60 1.37 -20.84 10.32
C VAL A 60 0.24 -20.08 9.65
N TYR A 61 -0.46 -20.77 8.75
CA TYR A 61 -1.60 -20.26 8.01
C TYR A 61 -2.85 -21.06 8.35
N GLN A 62 -3.89 -20.35 8.80
CA GLN A 62 -5.23 -20.94 8.93
C GLN A 62 -5.86 -21.18 7.58
N LYS A 63 -6.81 -22.14 7.51
CA LYS A 63 -7.54 -22.47 6.28
C LYS A 63 -8.22 -21.21 5.73
N PRO A 64 -7.82 -20.74 4.54
CA PRO A 64 -8.41 -19.58 3.89
C PRO A 64 -9.90 -19.78 3.60
N ARG A 65 -10.75 -18.82 4.00
CA ARG A 65 -12.17 -18.77 3.62
C ARG A 65 -12.43 -17.53 2.78
N PHE A 66 -13.17 -17.68 1.69
CA PHE A 66 -13.46 -16.57 0.77
C PHE A 66 -14.19 -15.40 1.46
N VAL A 67 -15.10 -15.70 2.40
CA VAL A 67 -15.81 -14.69 3.21
C VAL A 67 -14.87 -13.82 4.04
N ASP A 68 -13.65 -14.29 4.33
CA ASP A 68 -12.67 -13.51 5.09
C ASP A 68 -12.16 -12.30 4.29
N ILE A 69 -12.27 -12.28 2.96
CA ILE A 69 -11.90 -11.12 2.14
C ILE A 69 -12.73 -9.91 2.60
N PHE A 70 -14.05 -10.05 2.63
CA PHE A 70 -14.96 -8.94 2.93
C PHE A 70 -14.98 -8.61 4.42
N ASN A 71 -15.04 -9.63 5.29
CA ASN A 71 -15.17 -9.43 6.73
C ASN A 71 -13.93 -8.78 7.36
N LYS A 72 -12.74 -8.89 6.72
CA LYS A 72 -11.50 -8.33 7.26
C LYS A 72 -11.19 -6.92 6.77
N ILE A 73 -11.84 -6.43 5.71
CA ILE A 73 -11.60 -5.10 5.12
C ILE A 73 -11.75 -3.96 6.13
N PRO A 74 -12.87 -3.80 6.87
CA PRO A 74 -13.02 -2.66 7.80
C PRO A 74 -11.91 -2.63 8.85
N ARG A 75 -11.56 -3.80 9.39
CA ARG A 75 -10.49 -3.93 10.38
C ARG A 75 -9.10 -3.72 9.75
N ASN A 76 -8.91 -4.05 8.47
CA ASN A 76 -7.66 -3.79 7.75
C ASN A 76 -7.48 -2.29 7.58
N ILE A 77 -8.52 -1.57 7.16
CA ILE A 77 -8.51 -0.10 7.06
C ILE A 77 -8.17 0.51 8.43
N GLY A 78 -8.93 0.18 9.48
CA GLY A 78 -8.70 0.74 10.82
C GLY A 78 -7.29 0.46 11.35
N LYS A 79 -6.81 -0.78 11.22
CA LYS A 79 -5.47 -1.13 11.70
C LYS A 79 -4.37 -0.47 10.86
N SER A 80 -4.52 -0.37 9.54
CA SER A 80 -3.55 0.32 8.68
C SER A 80 -3.46 1.80 9.04
N ALA A 81 -4.58 2.47 9.33
CA ALA A 81 -4.59 3.85 9.78
C ALA A 81 -3.83 4.03 11.10
N VAL A 82 -4.09 3.15 12.09
CA VAL A 82 -3.37 3.16 13.37
C VAL A 82 -1.87 2.90 13.17
N GLU A 83 -1.52 1.94 12.31
CA GLU A 83 -0.11 1.63 12.01
C GLU A 83 0.60 2.81 11.34
N MET A 84 -0.04 3.53 10.40
CA MET A 84 0.54 4.72 9.76
C MET A 84 0.88 5.82 10.77
N ALA A 85 0.03 6.01 11.80
CA ALA A 85 0.22 7.01 12.84
C ALA A 85 1.04 6.52 14.05
N SER A 86 1.44 5.25 14.08
CA SER A 86 2.12 4.65 15.22
C SER A 86 3.55 5.19 15.40
N LYS A 87 4.05 5.22 16.65
CA LYS A 87 5.42 5.64 17.00
C LYS A 87 6.53 5.09 16.07
N PRO A 88 6.55 3.79 15.70
CA PRO A 88 7.58 3.28 14.81
C PRO A 88 7.45 3.75 13.36
N ASN A 89 6.25 4.13 12.89
CA ASN A 89 5.99 4.40 11.48
C ASN A 89 5.78 5.90 11.17
N TYR A 90 5.31 6.72 12.13
CA TYR A 90 5.03 8.14 11.90
C TYR A 90 6.23 8.95 11.37
N PRO A 91 7.51 8.67 11.75
CA PRO A 91 8.63 9.44 11.21
C PRO A 91 8.79 9.21 9.70
N TYR A 92 8.48 8.00 9.21
CA TYR A 92 8.48 7.70 7.77
C TYR A 92 7.32 8.37 7.04
N GLY A 93 6.17 8.54 7.70
CA GLY A 93 5.06 9.35 7.18
C GLY A 93 5.46 10.82 7.00
N LEU A 94 6.11 11.40 8.02
CA LEU A 94 6.66 12.76 7.93
C LEU A 94 7.75 12.88 6.85
N ALA A 95 8.63 11.88 6.75
CA ALA A 95 9.63 11.84 5.69
C ALA A 95 8.99 11.76 4.29
N ALA A 96 7.91 10.99 4.13
CA ALA A 96 7.17 10.91 2.87
C ALA A 96 6.52 12.25 2.50
N ILE A 97 5.93 12.95 3.47
CA ILE A 97 5.38 14.30 3.27
C ILE A 97 6.49 15.29 2.90
N GLY A 98 7.60 15.28 3.63
CA GLY A 98 8.76 16.14 3.37
C GLY A 98 9.38 15.88 1.99
N ALA A 99 9.54 14.60 1.60
CA ALA A 99 10.03 14.22 0.28
C ALA A 99 9.06 14.64 -0.84
N THR A 100 7.75 14.52 -0.61
CA THR A 100 6.72 15.01 -1.54
C THR A 100 6.89 16.51 -1.74
N ALA A 101 6.95 17.30 -0.66
CA ALA A 101 7.12 18.74 -0.73
C ALA A 101 8.42 19.16 -1.42
N ALA A 102 9.52 18.45 -1.16
CA ALA A 102 10.81 18.70 -1.78
C ALA A 102 10.85 18.40 -3.29
N LEU A 103 10.02 17.46 -3.76
CA LEU A 103 9.96 17.07 -5.17
C LEU A 103 9.05 17.98 -6.02
N ILE A 104 8.06 18.66 -5.41
CA ILE A 104 7.12 19.53 -6.15
C ILE A 104 7.82 20.56 -7.05
N PRO A 105 8.88 21.28 -6.63
CA PRO A 105 9.58 22.21 -7.50
C PRO A 105 10.34 21.54 -8.65
N ALA A 106 10.77 20.29 -8.46
CA ALA A 106 11.55 19.51 -9.43
C ALA A 106 10.68 18.75 -10.44
N ASP A 107 9.38 18.58 -10.14
CA ASP A 107 8.43 17.83 -10.95
C ASP A 107 8.44 18.19 -12.46
N PRO A 108 8.41 19.47 -12.89
CA PRO A 108 8.40 19.79 -14.31
C PRO A 108 9.69 19.35 -15.02
N TRP A 109 10.82 19.48 -14.32
CA TRP A 109 12.12 19.01 -14.83
C TRP A 109 12.13 17.49 -14.95
N LEU A 110 11.67 16.77 -13.92
CA LEU A 110 11.60 15.30 -13.91
C LEU A 110 10.69 14.74 -15.01
N ILE A 111 9.53 15.36 -15.23
CA ILE A 111 8.62 14.97 -16.33
C ILE A 111 9.30 15.16 -17.69
N ARG A 112 9.94 16.32 -17.93
CA ARG A 112 10.60 16.58 -19.21
C ARG A 112 11.77 15.62 -19.46
N GLU A 113 12.63 15.42 -18.48
CA GLU A 113 13.79 14.53 -18.66
C GLU A 113 13.37 13.06 -18.81
N SER A 114 12.36 12.62 -18.06
CA SER A 114 11.81 11.27 -18.23
C SER A 114 11.20 11.07 -19.63
N ARG A 115 10.49 12.07 -20.15
CA ARG A 115 9.94 12.08 -21.52
C ARG A 115 11.03 12.05 -22.58
N ASN A 116 12.04 12.93 -22.47
CA ASN A 116 13.19 12.97 -23.39
C ASN A 116 13.89 11.62 -23.47
N LEU A 117 14.15 11.00 -22.31
CA LEU A 117 14.74 9.66 -22.26
C LEU A 117 13.80 8.62 -22.88
N GLY A 118 12.50 8.71 -22.63
CA GLY A 118 11.51 7.79 -23.17
C GLY A 118 11.47 7.84 -24.70
N GLU A 119 11.52 9.04 -25.28
CA GLU A 119 11.60 9.24 -26.74
C GLU A 119 12.86 8.64 -27.35
N ASN A 120 14.01 8.85 -26.70
CA ASN A 120 15.28 8.24 -27.13
C ASN A 120 15.26 6.70 -27.08
N LEU A 121 14.44 6.13 -26.20
CA LEU A 121 14.22 4.69 -26.08
C LEU A 121 13.05 4.18 -26.97
N GLY A 122 12.40 5.06 -27.73
CA GLY A 122 11.27 4.71 -28.61
C GLY A 122 9.95 4.45 -27.89
N LEU A 123 9.78 4.98 -26.66
CA LEU A 123 8.55 4.86 -25.87
C LEU A 123 7.51 5.91 -26.29
N ASN A 124 6.28 5.48 -26.56
CA ASN A 124 5.17 6.36 -26.85
C ASN A 124 4.59 6.99 -25.57
N GLU A 125 3.99 8.18 -25.71
CA GLU A 125 3.29 8.84 -24.59
C GLU A 125 1.94 8.17 -24.27
N ALA A 126 1.24 7.69 -25.31
CA ALA A 126 -0.07 7.08 -25.18
C ALA A 126 -0.03 5.60 -24.74
N HIS A 127 -0.99 5.22 -23.90
CA HIS A 127 -1.21 3.84 -23.48
C HIS A 127 -2.27 3.15 -24.31
N THR A 128 -1.90 2.11 -25.06
CA THR A 128 -2.85 1.36 -25.89
C THR A 128 -3.07 -0.05 -25.32
N TYR A 129 -4.29 -0.33 -24.89
CA TYR A 129 -4.68 -1.65 -24.38
C TYR A 129 -5.71 -2.33 -25.28
N LYS A 130 -5.52 -3.61 -25.58
CA LYS A 130 -6.60 -4.45 -26.11
C LYS A 130 -7.50 -4.90 -24.96
N LYS A 131 -8.81 -4.67 -25.08
CA LYS A 131 -9.82 -5.12 -24.10
C LYS A 131 -10.00 -6.64 -24.22
N LEU A 132 -10.03 -7.37 -23.10
CA LEU A 132 -10.49 -8.76 -23.02
C LEU A 132 -11.56 -8.85 -21.92
N GLY A 133 -12.84 -8.74 -22.31
CA GLY A 133 -13.95 -8.62 -21.37
C GLY A 133 -13.93 -7.28 -20.61
N PHE A 134 -14.12 -7.32 -19.29
CA PHE A 134 -14.07 -6.14 -18.40
C PHE A 134 -12.64 -5.74 -17.97
N LEU A 135 -11.63 -6.52 -18.35
CA LEU A 135 -10.23 -6.28 -17.98
C LEU A 135 -9.45 -5.81 -19.22
N LYS A 136 -8.56 -4.82 -19.04
CA LYS A 136 -7.57 -4.42 -20.04
C LYS A 136 -6.34 -5.31 -19.85
N ILE A 137 -6.22 -6.42 -20.62
CA ILE A 137 -5.29 -7.52 -20.26
C ILE A 137 -4.02 -7.56 -21.12
N ILE A 138 -4.07 -7.12 -22.38
CA ILE A 138 -2.95 -7.32 -23.31
C ILE A 138 -2.33 -5.96 -23.65
N PRO A 139 -1.13 -5.64 -23.13
CA PRO A 139 -0.41 -4.44 -23.55
C PRO A 139 -0.03 -4.56 -25.03
N ALA A 140 -0.27 -3.49 -25.80
CA ALA A 140 0.04 -3.48 -27.23
C ALA A 140 1.53 -3.21 -27.52
N ASP A 141 2.26 -2.67 -26.55
CA ASP A 141 3.64 -2.24 -26.64
C ASP A 141 4.35 -2.27 -25.27
N VAL A 142 5.66 -2.04 -25.26
CA VAL A 142 6.52 -2.07 -24.05
C VAL A 142 6.07 -1.02 -23.03
N ASN A 143 5.62 0.15 -23.47
CA ASN A 143 5.10 1.21 -22.61
C ASN A 143 3.84 0.78 -21.85
N SER A 144 2.89 0.21 -22.58
CA SER A 144 1.65 -0.34 -22.05
C SER A 144 1.93 -1.52 -21.11
N ALA A 145 2.99 -2.30 -21.37
CA ALA A 145 3.42 -3.41 -20.51
C ALA A 145 4.05 -2.92 -19.21
N MET A 146 4.86 -1.85 -19.26
CA MET A 146 5.43 -1.21 -18.07
C MET A 146 4.34 -0.59 -17.18
N TYR A 147 3.35 0.07 -17.77
CA TYR A 147 2.16 0.56 -17.03
C TYR A 147 1.31 -0.61 -16.51
N PHE A 148 1.18 -1.69 -17.29
CA PHE A 148 0.42 -2.87 -16.89
C PHE A 148 0.98 -3.50 -15.62
N ILE A 149 2.30 -3.56 -15.44
CA ILE A 149 2.97 -4.05 -14.21
C ILE A 149 2.39 -3.38 -12.95
N GLY A 150 2.02 -2.10 -13.06
CA GLY A 150 1.43 -1.29 -11.99
C GLY A 150 -0.08 -1.28 -11.87
N ASN A 151 -0.76 -1.72 -12.92
CA ASN A 151 -2.20 -1.70 -12.99
C ASN A 151 -2.80 -2.74 -12.03
N GLY A 152 -3.91 -2.40 -11.36
CA GLY A 152 -4.65 -3.34 -10.50
C GLY A 152 -4.97 -4.67 -11.21
N THR A 153 -5.10 -4.67 -12.53
CA THR A 153 -5.28 -5.87 -13.37
C THR A 153 -4.14 -6.87 -13.24
N THR A 154 -2.87 -6.43 -13.16
CA THR A 154 -1.73 -7.33 -12.97
C THR A 154 -1.83 -8.07 -11.64
N PHE A 155 -2.17 -7.36 -10.57
CA PHE A 155 -2.31 -7.97 -9.26
C PHE A 155 -3.55 -8.87 -9.14
N ILE A 156 -4.62 -8.58 -9.89
CA ILE A 156 -5.75 -9.50 -10.05
C ILE A 156 -5.32 -10.80 -10.73
N ILE A 157 -4.50 -10.73 -11.79
CA ILE A 157 -3.98 -11.92 -12.49
C ILE A 157 -3.04 -12.73 -11.58
N ILE A 158 -2.10 -12.06 -10.90
CA ILE A 158 -1.21 -12.71 -9.92
C ILE A 158 -2.04 -13.39 -8.84
N SER A 159 -3.02 -12.68 -8.27
CA SER A 159 -3.94 -13.24 -7.28
C SER A 159 -4.69 -14.47 -7.83
N GLY A 160 -5.23 -14.40 -9.04
CA GLY A 160 -5.91 -15.52 -9.71
C GLY A 160 -5.00 -16.73 -9.92
N GLY A 161 -3.75 -16.51 -10.32
CA GLY A 161 -2.74 -17.55 -10.45
C GLY A 161 -2.42 -18.23 -9.12
N MET A 162 -2.21 -17.43 -8.07
CA MET A 162 -1.95 -17.95 -6.71
C MET A 162 -3.17 -18.69 -6.14
N ALA A 163 -4.38 -18.19 -6.38
CA ALA A 163 -5.62 -18.85 -6.00
C ALA A 163 -5.75 -20.21 -6.71
N THR A 164 -5.51 -20.25 -8.01
CA THR A 164 -5.58 -21.48 -8.83
C THR A 164 -4.54 -22.49 -8.35
N TYR A 165 -3.28 -22.08 -8.22
CA TYR A 165 -2.20 -22.93 -7.70
C TYR A 165 -2.56 -23.48 -6.31
N GLY A 166 -3.02 -22.61 -5.40
CA GLY A 166 -3.42 -23.02 -4.06
C GLY A 166 -4.60 -23.99 -4.07
N LEU A 167 -5.59 -23.79 -4.94
CA LEU A 167 -6.74 -24.71 -5.08
C LEU A 167 -6.31 -26.09 -5.55
N ILE A 168 -5.41 -26.17 -6.55
CA ILE A 168 -4.89 -27.43 -7.10
C ILE A 168 -4.00 -28.17 -6.09
N THR A 169 -3.08 -27.46 -5.42
CA THR A 169 -2.06 -28.07 -4.53
C THR A 169 -2.50 -28.17 -3.07
N GLY A 170 -3.63 -27.56 -2.72
CA GLY A 170 -4.05 -27.42 -1.33
C GLY A 170 -3.16 -26.48 -0.50
N ASP A 171 -2.36 -25.60 -1.13
CA ASP A 171 -1.48 -24.67 -0.44
C ASP A 171 -2.27 -23.51 0.22
N TYR A 172 -2.22 -23.44 1.55
CA TYR A 172 -2.90 -22.41 2.35
C TYR A 172 -2.19 -21.06 2.30
N ARG A 173 -0.85 -21.04 2.18
CA ARG A 173 -0.06 -19.83 1.98
C ARG A 173 -0.47 -19.17 0.66
N ALA A 174 -0.48 -19.93 -0.44
CA ALA A 174 -0.85 -19.41 -1.76
C ALA A 174 -2.29 -18.86 -1.81
N LYS A 175 -3.27 -19.63 -1.29
CA LYS A 175 -4.67 -19.17 -1.16
C LYS A 175 -4.77 -17.92 -0.29
N SER A 176 -4.05 -17.88 0.84
CA SER A 176 -4.06 -16.73 1.75
C SER A 176 -3.48 -15.49 1.07
N THR A 177 -2.35 -15.63 0.38
CA THR A 177 -1.72 -14.52 -0.35
C THR A 177 -2.61 -14.00 -1.48
N ALA A 178 -3.28 -14.87 -2.23
CA ALA A 178 -4.23 -14.46 -3.25
C ALA A 178 -5.32 -13.52 -2.69
N MET A 179 -5.94 -13.90 -1.57
CA MET A 179 -6.97 -13.08 -0.91
C MET A 179 -6.38 -11.76 -0.38
N GLN A 180 -5.17 -11.80 0.19
CA GLN A 180 -4.49 -10.61 0.69
C GLN A 180 -4.19 -9.61 -0.41
N ILE A 181 -3.80 -10.06 -1.61
CA ILE A 181 -3.59 -9.20 -2.76
C ILE A 181 -4.90 -8.46 -3.12
N LEU A 182 -6.03 -9.17 -3.16
CA LEU A 182 -7.33 -8.54 -3.45
C LEU A 182 -7.74 -7.55 -2.34
N GLU A 183 -7.56 -7.92 -1.07
CA GLU A 183 -7.77 -7.02 0.07
C GLU A 183 -6.90 -5.76 -0.06
N SER A 184 -5.65 -5.91 -0.50
CA SER A 184 -4.71 -4.79 -0.62
C SER A 184 -5.15 -3.76 -1.66
N ILE A 185 -5.78 -4.20 -2.75
CA ILE A 185 -6.34 -3.31 -3.77
C ILE A 185 -7.47 -2.46 -3.17
N ILE A 186 -8.42 -3.12 -2.49
CA ILE A 186 -9.59 -2.46 -1.92
C ILE A 186 -9.18 -1.49 -0.80
N VAL A 187 -8.33 -1.94 0.12
CA VAL A 187 -7.87 -1.13 1.26
C VAL A 187 -7.01 0.05 0.78
N SER A 188 -6.16 -0.14 -0.23
CA SER A 188 -5.40 0.97 -0.84
C SER A 188 -6.33 2.04 -1.41
N GLY A 189 -7.38 1.64 -2.12
CA GLY A 189 -8.41 2.57 -2.62
C GLY A 189 -9.09 3.37 -1.52
N ALA A 190 -9.40 2.73 -0.38
CA ALA A 190 -10.00 3.40 0.77
C ALA A 190 -9.13 4.50 1.39
N PHE A 191 -7.80 4.42 1.25
CA PHE A 191 -6.89 5.49 1.68
C PHE A 191 -6.62 6.52 0.60
N VAL A 192 -6.38 6.09 -0.64
CA VAL A 192 -5.98 6.99 -1.73
C VAL A 192 -7.13 7.89 -2.16
N GLN A 193 -8.36 7.39 -2.26
CA GLN A 193 -9.48 8.17 -2.78
C GLN A 193 -9.81 9.41 -1.92
N PRO A 194 -9.89 9.32 -0.58
CA PRO A 194 -10.05 10.51 0.26
C PRO A 194 -8.89 11.50 0.12
N ILE A 195 -7.64 11.03 0.03
CA ILE A 195 -6.49 11.92 -0.09
C ILE A 195 -6.52 12.65 -1.44
N LYS A 196 -6.77 11.94 -2.56
CA LYS A 196 -6.98 12.54 -3.89
C LYS A 196 -8.06 13.60 -3.86
N ARG A 197 -9.17 13.30 -3.18
CA ARG A 197 -10.28 14.23 -3.04
C ARG A 197 -9.90 15.50 -2.28
N LEU A 198 -9.07 15.39 -1.25
CA LEU A 198 -8.63 16.54 -0.46
C LEU A 198 -7.58 17.36 -1.19
N THR A 199 -6.61 16.72 -1.83
CA THR A 199 -5.50 17.40 -2.52
C THR A 199 -5.96 18.08 -3.80
N GLY A 200 -6.84 17.43 -4.57
CA GLY A 200 -7.37 17.96 -5.82
C GLY A 200 -6.28 18.37 -6.80
N ARG A 201 -5.23 17.56 -6.89
CA ARG A 201 -4.06 17.85 -7.71
C ARG A 201 -4.29 17.41 -9.15
N GLU A 202 -3.95 18.30 -10.06
CA GLU A 202 -3.99 18.08 -11.50
C GLU A 202 -2.89 17.13 -12.01
N SER A 203 -3.23 16.27 -12.97
CA SER A 203 -2.29 15.36 -13.65
C SER A 203 -1.34 16.10 -14.62
N PRO A 204 -0.11 15.60 -14.87
CA PRO A 204 0.85 16.30 -15.72
C PRO A 204 0.39 16.52 -17.17
N PHE A 205 -0.38 15.61 -17.75
CA PHE A 205 -0.89 15.79 -19.12
C PHE A 205 -1.88 16.96 -19.24
N ILE A 206 -2.76 17.17 -18.25
CA ILE A 206 -3.66 18.34 -18.22
C ILE A 206 -2.84 19.63 -18.14
N THR A 207 -1.80 19.63 -17.28
CA THR A 207 -0.92 20.80 -17.11
C THR A 207 -0.16 21.10 -18.40
N ALA A 208 0.28 20.08 -19.13
CA ALA A 208 0.96 20.22 -20.41
C ALA A 208 0.03 20.72 -21.51
N ASP A 209 -1.21 20.21 -21.59
CA ASP A 209 -2.22 20.62 -22.57
C ASP A 209 -2.60 22.10 -22.42
N ASP A 210 -2.58 22.62 -21.18
CA ASP A 210 -2.77 24.04 -20.87
C ASP A 210 -1.52 24.92 -21.13
N GLY A 211 -0.42 24.33 -21.62
CA GLY A 211 0.85 25.05 -21.82
C GLY A 211 1.53 25.49 -20.51
N ARG A 212 1.20 24.84 -19.39
CA ARG A 212 1.74 25.15 -18.07
C ARG A 212 2.87 24.18 -17.69
N TRP A 213 3.69 24.62 -16.75
CA TRP A 213 4.80 23.82 -16.22
C TRP A 213 4.48 23.19 -14.87
N HIS A 214 3.63 23.84 -14.07
CA HIS A 214 3.28 23.39 -12.72
C HIS A 214 1.79 23.08 -12.61
N SER A 215 1.50 22.00 -11.89
CA SER A 215 0.15 21.55 -11.54
C SER A 215 -0.59 22.57 -10.68
N GLN A 216 -1.88 22.74 -10.94
CA GLN A 216 -2.80 23.41 -10.03
C GLN A 216 -3.36 22.43 -9.00
N TRP A 217 -3.65 22.98 -7.82
CA TRP A 217 -4.21 22.25 -6.69
C TRP A 217 -5.53 22.91 -6.31
N THR A 218 -6.62 22.15 -6.33
CA THR A 218 -7.93 22.59 -5.90
C THR A 218 -8.32 21.84 -4.64
N PHE A 219 -8.10 22.43 -3.47
CA PHE A 219 -8.45 21.76 -2.22
C PHE A 219 -9.94 21.39 -2.19
N ALA A 220 -10.23 20.10 -1.95
CA ALA A 220 -11.58 19.56 -1.83
C ALA A 220 -12.56 20.07 -2.91
N PRO A 221 -12.35 19.76 -4.21
CA PRO A 221 -13.23 20.24 -5.27
C PRO A 221 -14.65 19.69 -5.07
N SER A 222 -15.67 20.23 -5.73
CA SER A 222 -17.03 19.66 -5.60
C SER A 222 -17.10 18.22 -6.15
N PHE A 223 -18.05 17.41 -5.70
CA PHE A 223 -18.18 16.01 -6.17
C PHE A 223 -18.47 15.96 -7.65
N LYS A 224 -19.28 16.91 -8.11
CA LYS A 224 -19.61 17.09 -9.53
C LYS A 224 -18.36 17.40 -10.35
N ALA A 225 -17.58 18.42 -9.96
CA ALA A 225 -16.37 18.80 -10.69
C ALA A 225 -15.37 17.63 -10.82
N TYR A 226 -15.17 16.88 -9.73
CA TYR A 226 -14.25 15.74 -9.73
C TYR A 226 -14.72 14.56 -10.57
N GLN A 227 -16.03 14.34 -10.68
CA GLN A 227 -16.59 13.26 -11.50
C GLN A 227 -16.63 13.64 -12.99
N GLU A 228 -16.86 14.91 -13.29
CA GLU A 228 -16.89 15.43 -14.66
C GLU A 228 -15.48 15.48 -15.28
N ASP A 229 -14.46 15.82 -14.49
CA ASP A 229 -13.08 15.88 -14.95
C ASP A 229 -12.09 15.36 -13.90
N THR A 230 -12.08 14.04 -13.70
CA THR A 230 -11.24 13.39 -12.69
C THR A 230 -9.74 13.70 -12.82
N PRO A 231 -9.12 13.68 -14.02
CA PRO A 231 -7.69 13.94 -14.16
C PRO A 231 -7.24 15.34 -13.71
N MET A 232 -8.17 16.31 -13.67
CA MET A 232 -7.92 17.66 -13.15
C MET A 232 -7.66 17.66 -11.62
N TYR A 233 -8.00 16.58 -10.91
CA TYR A 233 -8.01 16.59 -9.45
C TYR A 233 -7.42 15.35 -8.78
N ASP A 234 -7.11 14.28 -9.52
CA ASP A 234 -6.83 12.99 -8.90
C ASP A 234 -5.34 12.60 -8.84
N ALA A 235 -4.38 13.44 -9.19
CA ALA A 235 -2.97 13.01 -9.29
C ALA A 235 -2.36 12.54 -7.95
N MET A 236 -2.62 13.25 -6.84
CA MET A 236 -1.92 13.04 -5.56
C MET A 236 -2.76 12.25 -4.54
N PRO A 237 -2.28 11.11 -3.99
CA PRO A 237 -1.06 10.38 -4.35
C PRO A 237 -1.32 9.37 -5.48
N SER A 238 -0.26 8.79 -6.03
CA SER A 238 -0.40 7.78 -7.09
C SER A 238 -1.10 6.51 -6.59
N GLY A 239 -2.35 6.31 -7.03
CA GLY A 239 -3.14 5.11 -6.70
C GLY A 239 -2.58 3.82 -7.30
N HIS A 240 -1.97 3.90 -8.49
CA HIS A 240 -1.24 2.80 -9.12
C HIS A 240 -0.09 2.34 -8.24
N LEU A 241 0.77 3.28 -7.83
CA LEU A 241 1.92 2.96 -6.99
C LEU A 241 1.53 2.48 -5.59
N THR A 242 0.51 3.08 -4.96
CA THR A 242 0.02 2.60 -3.66
C THR A 242 -0.45 1.16 -3.76
N THR A 243 -1.26 0.84 -4.77
CA THR A 243 -1.79 -0.51 -4.98
C THR A 243 -0.66 -1.51 -5.26
N ALA A 244 0.25 -1.15 -6.16
CA ALA A 244 1.35 -2.01 -6.55
C ALA A 244 2.33 -2.26 -5.39
N MET A 245 2.68 -1.22 -4.64
CA MET A 245 3.51 -1.34 -3.46
C MET A 245 2.84 -2.18 -2.37
N SER A 246 1.52 -2.02 -2.19
CA SER A 246 0.76 -2.81 -1.22
C SER A 246 0.75 -4.30 -1.56
N ALA A 247 0.44 -4.64 -2.81
CA ALA A 247 0.42 -6.02 -3.28
C ALA A 247 1.83 -6.65 -3.27
N LEU A 248 2.87 -5.91 -3.70
CA LEU A 248 4.25 -6.38 -3.61
C LEU A 248 4.65 -6.65 -2.15
N THR A 249 4.28 -5.75 -1.23
CA THR A 249 4.57 -5.93 0.21
C THR A 249 3.85 -7.15 0.76
N VAL A 250 2.60 -7.39 0.37
CA VAL A 250 1.87 -8.63 0.71
C VAL A 250 2.66 -9.86 0.24
N ILE A 251 3.09 -9.90 -1.02
CA ILE A 251 3.85 -11.03 -1.57
C ILE A 251 5.17 -11.20 -0.80
N ALA A 252 5.94 -10.12 -0.61
CA ALA A 252 7.23 -10.16 0.06
C ALA A 252 7.14 -10.58 1.54
N GLU A 253 6.09 -10.17 2.26
CA GLU A 253 5.85 -10.59 3.64
C GLU A 253 5.36 -12.03 3.74
N ASN A 254 4.60 -12.51 2.75
CA ASN A 254 4.18 -13.92 2.72
C ASN A 254 5.31 -14.84 2.26
N TYR A 255 6.26 -14.38 1.45
CA TYR A 255 7.35 -15.16 0.84
C TYR A 255 8.78 -14.68 1.19
N PRO A 256 9.12 -14.54 2.49
CA PRO A 256 10.41 -14.01 2.92
C PRO A 256 11.60 -14.95 2.67
N ASP A 257 11.34 -16.24 2.45
CA ASP A 257 12.27 -17.28 1.99
C ASP A 257 12.74 -17.04 0.54
N TYR A 258 11.93 -16.38 -0.28
CA TYR A 258 12.26 -16.03 -1.67
C TYR A 258 12.87 -14.63 -1.75
N LYS A 259 14.19 -14.54 -1.51
CA LYS A 259 14.92 -13.26 -1.42
C LYS A 259 14.91 -12.42 -2.69
N TRP A 260 14.67 -13.02 -3.86
CA TRP A 260 14.61 -12.33 -5.14
C TRP A 260 13.35 -11.47 -5.33
N ILE A 261 12.28 -11.71 -4.56
CA ILE A 261 11.00 -10.99 -4.72
C ILE A 261 11.17 -9.48 -4.50
N LYS A 262 11.93 -9.09 -3.47
CA LYS A 262 12.17 -7.67 -3.16
C LYS A 262 12.96 -6.94 -4.26
N PRO A 263 14.16 -7.39 -4.67
CA PRO A 263 14.93 -6.69 -5.71
C PRO A 263 14.18 -6.66 -7.05
N VAL A 264 13.56 -7.76 -7.48
CA VAL A 264 12.78 -7.79 -8.72
C VAL A 264 11.56 -6.88 -8.63
N GLY A 265 10.80 -6.98 -7.53
CA GLY A 265 9.60 -6.17 -7.33
C GLY A 265 9.90 -4.68 -7.23
N TYR A 266 10.93 -4.27 -6.51
CA TYR A 266 11.32 -2.85 -6.41
C TYR A 266 11.86 -2.31 -7.73
N THR A 267 12.55 -3.13 -8.52
CA THR A 267 12.95 -2.77 -9.89
C THR A 267 11.72 -2.55 -10.77
N ALA A 268 10.74 -3.46 -10.70
CA ALA A 268 9.49 -3.34 -11.44
C ALA A 268 8.69 -2.09 -11.03
N LEU A 269 8.62 -1.76 -9.74
CA LEU A 269 8.01 -0.52 -9.26
C LEU A 269 8.75 0.73 -9.75
N GLY A 270 10.08 0.70 -9.78
CA GLY A 270 10.89 1.80 -10.31
C GLY A 270 10.63 2.04 -11.80
N LEU A 271 10.56 0.97 -12.60
CA LEU A 271 10.20 1.03 -14.02
C LEU A 271 8.80 1.58 -14.24
N MET A 272 7.83 1.18 -13.41
CA MET A 272 6.48 1.71 -13.45
C MET A 272 6.43 3.20 -13.06
N CYS A 273 7.15 3.64 -12.02
CA CYS A 273 7.25 5.05 -11.67
C CYS A 273 7.85 5.87 -12.82
N TYR A 274 8.92 5.39 -13.44
CA TYR A 274 9.51 6.03 -14.60
C TYR A 274 8.51 6.14 -15.76
N GLU A 275 7.81 5.05 -16.04
CA GLU A 275 6.79 4.99 -17.09
C GLU A 275 5.68 6.03 -16.83
N MET A 276 5.11 6.09 -15.63
CA MET A 276 4.03 7.04 -15.33
C MET A 276 4.46 8.52 -15.42
N MET A 277 5.74 8.83 -15.20
CA MET A 277 6.28 10.16 -15.43
C MET A 277 6.42 10.46 -16.94
N GLN A 278 7.02 9.55 -17.71
CA GLN A 278 7.23 9.80 -19.14
C GLN A 278 5.92 9.80 -19.96
N SER A 279 4.87 9.13 -19.47
CA SER A 279 3.53 9.18 -20.04
C SER A 279 2.66 10.29 -19.44
N LYS A 280 3.25 11.17 -18.61
CA LYS A 280 2.61 12.33 -17.98
C LYS A 280 1.37 12.00 -17.14
N VAL A 281 1.26 10.77 -16.63
CA VAL A 281 0.12 10.32 -15.81
C VAL A 281 0.29 10.74 -14.35
N HIS A 282 1.50 10.74 -13.82
CA HIS A 282 1.77 11.15 -12.44
C HIS A 282 3.04 11.98 -12.32
N TRP A 283 3.02 12.90 -11.36
CA TRP A 283 4.20 13.65 -10.94
C TRP A 283 5.11 12.78 -10.06
N ALA A 284 6.41 13.09 -10.02
CA ALA A 284 7.35 12.37 -9.17
C ALA A 284 7.02 12.54 -7.69
N SER A 285 6.58 13.74 -7.30
CA SER A 285 6.16 14.02 -5.93
C SER A 285 4.89 13.26 -5.51
N ASP A 286 4.11 12.67 -6.44
CA ASP A 286 2.95 11.82 -6.08
C ASP A 286 3.39 10.47 -5.44
N TYR A 287 4.68 10.13 -5.51
CA TYR A 287 5.20 8.80 -5.16
C TYR A 287 5.53 8.56 -3.69
N PRO A 288 6.16 9.46 -2.93
CA PRO A 288 6.58 9.15 -1.57
C PRO A 288 5.42 8.80 -0.63
N ILE A 289 4.33 9.58 -0.66
CA ILE A 289 3.11 9.27 0.10
C ILE A 289 2.50 7.94 -0.40
N ALA A 290 2.46 7.73 -1.71
CA ALA A 290 1.91 6.49 -2.29
C ALA A 290 2.67 5.25 -1.79
N LEU A 291 4.00 5.30 -1.78
CA LEU A 291 4.88 4.23 -1.29
C LEU A 291 4.67 3.96 0.19
N PHE A 292 4.62 5.00 1.02
CA PHE A 292 4.39 4.88 2.46
C PHE A 292 3.04 4.21 2.76
N VAL A 293 1.96 4.74 2.17
CA VAL A 293 0.60 4.20 2.35
C VAL A 293 0.53 2.75 1.86
N GLY A 294 1.10 2.47 0.70
CA GLY A 294 1.09 1.14 0.10
C GLY A 294 1.82 0.12 0.95
N TYR A 295 3.05 0.44 1.39
CA TYR A 295 3.87 -0.43 2.22
C TYR A 295 3.19 -0.75 3.56
N ILE A 296 2.71 0.26 4.28
CA ILE A 296 2.04 0.04 5.57
C ILE A 296 0.77 -0.80 5.37
N THR A 297 -0.06 -0.46 4.38
CA THR A 297 -1.27 -1.25 4.07
C THR A 297 -0.94 -2.71 3.80
N GLY A 298 0.02 -3.00 2.93
CA GLY A 298 0.37 -4.36 2.55
C GLY A 298 0.96 -5.16 3.72
N LYS A 299 1.82 -4.51 4.50
CA LYS A 299 2.43 -5.10 5.71
C LYS A 299 1.38 -5.40 6.78
N THR A 300 0.41 -4.53 7.00
CA THR A 300 -0.68 -4.76 7.95
C THR A 300 -1.55 -5.94 7.52
N ILE A 301 -1.94 -5.99 6.25
CA ILE A 301 -2.76 -7.09 5.70
C ILE A 301 -2.02 -8.43 5.84
N ALA A 302 -0.73 -8.46 5.51
CA ALA A 302 0.08 -9.68 5.62
C ALA A 302 0.25 -10.17 7.05
N ASN A 303 0.68 -9.30 7.97
CA ASN A 303 0.92 -9.69 9.35
C ASN A 303 -0.36 -10.16 10.07
N ARG A 304 -1.54 -9.78 9.60
CA ARG A 304 -2.80 -10.25 10.17
C ARG A 304 -3.16 -11.68 9.79
N ARG A 305 -2.59 -12.23 8.72
CA ARG A 305 -2.88 -13.58 8.21
C ARG A 305 -1.73 -14.56 8.39
N ILE A 306 -0.59 -14.09 8.90
CA ILE A 306 0.61 -14.87 9.17
C ILE A 306 0.80 -14.96 10.69
N THR A 307 0.67 -16.16 11.24
CA THR A 307 1.13 -16.43 12.60
C THR A 307 2.60 -16.82 12.56
N LYS A 308 3.48 -15.97 13.13
CA LYS A 308 4.94 -16.16 13.11
C LYS A 308 5.37 -16.88 14.38
N ILE A 309 5.81 -18.13 14.27
CA ILE A 309 6.41 -18.90 15.36
C ILE A 309 7.93 -18.78 15.22
N LYS A 310 8.58 -18.13 16.18
CA LYS A 310 10.04 -18.09 16.27
C LYS A 310 10.50 -19.20 17.19
N LYS A 311 11.48 -19.99 16.74
CA LYS A 311 12.18 -20.92 17.63
C LYS A 311 13.06 -20.05 18.51
N GLU A 312 12.74 -19.96 19.80
CA GLU A 312 13.65 -19.30 20.75
C GLU A 312 14.93 -20.13 20.80
N ASP A 313 16.04 -19.57 20.32
CA ASP A 313 17.34 -20.02 20.81
C ASP A 313 17.34 -19.71 22.30
N THR A 314 17.26 -20.76 23.12
CA THR A 314 17.29 -20.71 24.59
C THR A 314 18.64 -20.22 25.12
N PHE A 315 19.46 -19.56 24.29
CA PHE A 315 20.84 -19.23 24.60
C PHE A 315 21.20 -17.75 24.62
N LEU A 316 20.51 -16.80 23.97
CA LEU A 316 20.93 -15.39 24.05
C LEU A 316 19.81 -14.38 23.74
N VAL A 317 19.02 -13.96 24.73
CA VAL A 317 18.68 -12.53 24.94
C VAL A 317 18.36 -12.28 26.42
N ASN A 318 19.36 -12.41 27.30
CA ASN A 318 19.45 -11.39 28.35
C ASN A 318 19.82 -10.11 27.60
N LYS A 319 18.81 -9.33 27.19
CA LYS A 319 19.03 -8.02 26.58
C LYS A 319 19.74 -7.22 27.65
N VAL A 320 21.07 -7.04 27.54
CA VAL A 320 21.82 -6.22 28.49
C VAL A 320 21.11 -4.88 28.53
N LYS A 321 20.47 -4.58 29.67
CA LYS A 321 19.63 -3.39 29.81
C LYS A 321 20.59 -2.27 30.15
N TYR A 322 20.97 -1.46 29.17
CA TYR A 322 21.77 -0.28 29.45
C TYR A 322 20.85 0.93 29.72
N ASN A 323 21.22 1.75 30.70
CA ASN A 323 20.56 3.01 31.01
C ASN A 323 21.50 4.18 30.70
N TRP A 324 20.97 5.25 30.11
CA TRP A 324 21.70 6.48 29.81
C TRP A 324 21.31 7.55 30.80
N GLU A 325 22.30 8.11 31.49
CA GLU A 325 22.12 9.26 32.37
C GLU A 325 23.03 10.38 31.86
N PHE A 326 22.42 11.51 31.46
CA PHE A 326 23.16 12.71 31.12
C PHE A 326 23.63 13.38 32.42
N CYS A 327 24.92 13.68 32.50
CA CYS A 327 25.49 14.39 33.63
C CYS A 327 26.17 15.67 33.17
N THR A 328 26.04 16.71 33.99
CA THR A 328 26.75 17.97 33.84
C THR A 328 27.62 18.18 35.08
N SER A 329 28.82 18.70 34.88
CA SER A 329 29.73 19.10 35.96
C SER A 329 30.52 20.34 35.54
N ASN A 330 31.17 21.01 36.48
CA ASN A 330 32.01 22.17 36.20
C ASN A 330 33.45 21.86 36.61
N THR A 331 34.43 22.27 35.81
CA THR A 331 35.83 22.24 36.22
C THR A 331 36.10 23.29 37.31
N TRP A 332 37.21 23.15 38.01
CA TRP A 332 37.67 24.15 38.98
C TRP A 332 37.86 25.54 38.35
N GLU A 333 38.15 25.59 37.04
CA GLU A 333 38.30 26.81 36.26
C GLU A 333 36.98 27.33 35.66
N GLY A 334 35.84 26.71 35.99
CA GLY A 334 34.51 27.21 35.62
C GLY A 334 33.97 26.74 34.26
N TYR A 335 34.62 25.80 33.57
CA TYR A 335 34.13 25.25 32.31
C TYR A 335 33.06 24.17 32.54
N GLN A 336 31.93 24.27 31.83
CA GLN A 336 30.86 23.28 31.90
C GLN A 336 31.22 22.04 31.07
N LEU A 337 31.27 20.89 31.74
CA LEU A 337 31.47 19.57 31.14
C LEU A 337 30.13 18.86 31.01
N LEU A 338 29.87 18.37 29.81
CA LEU A 338 28.72 17.51 29.52
C LEU A 338 29.22 16.08 29.30
N GLY A 339 28.64 15.14 30.03
CA GLY A 339 29.01 13.73 30.01
C GLY A 339 27.80 12.83 29.87
N VAL A 340 28.07 11.60 29.49
CA VAL A 340 27.08 10.54 29.37
C VAL A 340 27.56 9.35 30.17
N ASN A 341 26.79 8.95 31.17
CA ASN A 341 27.04 7.74 31.93
C ASN A 341 26.20 6.60 31.35
N ILE A 342 26.86 5.51 30.97
CA ILE A 342 26.22 4.29 30.46
C ILE A 342 26.37 3.22 31.54
N LYS A 343 25.26 2.86 32.18
CA LYS A 343 25.21 1.77 33.16
C LYS A 343 24.65 0.52 32.49
N PHE A 344 25.40 -0.57 32.52
CA PHE A 344 24.94 -1.89 32.06
C PHE A 344 24.28 -2.62 33.24
N LYS A 345 23.03 -3.10 33.08
CA LYS A 345 22.33 -3.97 34.04
C LYS A 345 22.39 -5.42 33.63
#